data_AF-A0A9D5GR64-F1
#
_entry.id   AF-A0A9D5GR64-F1
#
_cell.length_a   1.000
_cell.length_b   1.000
_cell.length_c   1.000
_cell.angle_alpha   90.00
_cell.angle_beta   90.00
_cell.angle_gamma   90.00
#
_symmetry.space_group_name_H-M   'P 1'
#
loop_
_entity.id
_entity.type
_entity.pdbx_description
1 polymer ?
#
loop_
_entity_poly.entity_id
_entity_poly.type
_entity_poly.pdbx_seq_one_letter_code
_entity_poly.pdbx_strand_id
1 'polypeptide(L)'
;MLITGDTGNEKIAKLYLNDGSGGFSLKATPFPGVDFSSIAFADVDRKNGFDVLITGWLGSKSIAKLYLNDGEGNFTEEKGTPFERVSNGSIAFADVDGKNGPDVLITGNTGSGRIAKLYLNDGSGGFSLKATPFPGVDFSS
;
A
#
# COMPACT_ATOMS: atom_id res chain seq x y z
N MET A 1 7.24 -4.96 -11.31
CA MET A 1 6.03 -5.74 -10.99
C MET A 1 6.15 -6.27 -9.57
N LEU A 2 5.19 -5.96 -8.69
CA LEU A 2 5.12 -6.53 -7.34
C LEU A 2 3.99 -7.56 -7.29
N ILE A 3 4.28 -8.73 -6.73
CA ILE A 3 3.30 -9.82 -6.56
C ILE A 3 3.16 -10.12 -5.07
N THR A 4 1.94 -10.02 -4.55
CA THR A 4 1.56 -10.47 -3.21
C THR A 4 0.58 -11.65 -3.31
N GLY A 5 0.51 -12.48 -2.27
CA GLY A 5 -0.43 -13.60 -2.21
C GLY A 5 0.06 -14.77 -1.37
N ASP A 6 -0.69 -15.87 -1.39
CA ASP A 6 -0.34 -17.16 -0.78
C ASP A 6 0.00 -18.18 -1.87
N THR A 7 1.15 -18.84 -1.75
CA THR A 7 1.61 -19.88 -2.68
C THR A 7 1.11 -21.29 -2.30
N GLY A 8 0.38 -21.41 -1.19
CA GLY A 8 0.03 -22.66 -0.52
C GLY A 8 1.07 -23.12 0.51
N ASN A 9 2.31 -22.62 0.41
CA ASN A 9 3.40 -22.91 1.35
C ASN A 9 3.79 -21.68 2.18
N GLU A 10 3.80 -20.51 1.55
CA GLU A 10 4.16 -19.24 2.15
C GLU A 10 3.37 -18.08 1.56
N LYS A 11 3.16 -17.05 2.38
CA LYS A 11 2.72 -15.73 1.93
C LYS A 11 3.91 -14.97 1.36
N ILE A 12 3.72 -14.28 0.25
CA ILE A 12 4.80 -13.61 -0.48
C ILE A 12 4.49 -12.13 -0.73
N ALA A 13 5.56 -11.36 -0.91
CA ALA A 13 5.58 -10.02 -1.50
C ALA A 13 6.89 -9.91 -2.29
N LYS A 14 6.86 -10.20 -3.60
CA LYS A 14 8.05 -10.32 -4.46
C LYS A 14 8.06 -9.23 -5.53
N LEU A 15 9.09 -8.38 -5.50
CA LEU A 15 9.31 -7.32 -6.48
C LEU A 15 10.21 -7.83 -7.60
N TYR A 16 9.71 -7.79 -8.83
CA TYR A 16 10.43 -8.11 -10.05
C TYR A 16 10.71 -6.85 -10.87
N LEU A 17 11.98 -6.62 -11.22
CA LEU A 17 12.42 -5.54 -12.08
C LEU A 17 12.45 -6.02 -13.54
N ASN A 18 11.81 -5.26 -14.42
CA ASN A 18 11.83 -5.51 -15.87
C ASN A 18 13.09 -4.87 -16.47
N ASP A 19 13.80 -5.60 -17.33
CA ASP A 19 14.96 -5.10 -18.07
C ASP A 19 14.60 -4.32 -19.35
N GLY A 20 13.30 -4.20 -19.67
CA GLY A 20 12.79 -3.52 -20.86
C GLY A 20 12.76 -4.38 -22.12
N SER A 21 13.32 -5.59 -22.06
CA SER A 21 13.30 -6.60 -23.12
C SER A 21 12.42 -7.81 -22.78
N GLY A 22 11.71 -7.75 -21.65
CA GLY A 22 10.82 -8.81 -21.17
C GLY A 22 11.47 -9.78 -20.19
N GLY A 23 12.74 -9.57 -19.83
CA GLY A 23 13.39 -10.27 -18.73
C GLY A 23 13.02 -9.66 -17.39
N PHE A 24 12.85 -10.50 -16.37
CA PHE A 24 12.50 -10.10 -15.02
C PHE A 24 13.49 -10.67 -14.00
N SER A 25 13.98 -9.81 -13.12
CA SER A 25 14.88 -10.20 -12.02
C SER A 25 14.27 -9.87 -10.67
N LEU A 26 14.46 -10.76 -9.69
CA LEU A 26 13.96 -10.56 -8.32
C LEU A 26 14.81 -9.51 -7.60
N LYS A 27 14.18 -8.48 -7.05
CA LYS A 27 14.81 -7.49 -6.15
C LYS A 27 14.47 -7.83 -4.71
N ALA A 28 15.49 -7.87 -3.85
CA ALA A 28 15.30 -8.00 -2.41
C ALA A 28 14.63 -6.73 -1.86
N THR A 29 13.62 -6.90 -1.02
CA THR A 29 12.81 -5.80 -0.44
C THR A 29 12.46 -6.12 1.02
N PRO A 30 12.10 -5.11 1.84
CA PRO A 30 11.64 -5.32 3.21
C PRO A 30 10.16 -5.70 3.31
N PHE A 31 9.51 -6.05 2.20
CA PHE A 31 8.06 -6.28 2.17
C PHE A 31 7.71 -7.61 2.85
N PRO A 32 6.80 -7.62 3.84
CA PRO A 32 6.34 -8.85 4.43
C PRO A 32 5.42 -9.59 3.45
N GLY A 33 5.50 -10.91 3.45
CA GLY A 33 4.55 -11.73 2.71
C GLY A 33 3.13 -11.58 3.25
N VAL A 34 2.16 -11.32 2.37
CA VAL A 34 0.74 -11.14 2.73
C VAL A 34 -0.19 -11.78 1.71
N ASP A 35 -1.33 -12.30 2.17
CA ASP A 35 -2.49 -12.67 1.35
C ASP A 35 -3.67 -11.71 1.59
N PHE A 36 -4.78 -11.91 0.86
CA PHE A 36 -5.96 -11.01 0.89
C PHE A 36 -5.57 -9.53 0.80
N SER A 37 -4.61 -9.25 -0.07
CA SER A 37 -3.81 -8.03 -0.07
C SER A 37 -4.19 -7.11 -1.23
N SER A 38 -3.83 -5.85 -1.08
CA SER A 38 -3.81 -4.87 -2.15
C SER A 38 -2.46 -4.15 -2.14
N ILE A 39 -2.00 -3.77 -3.33
CA ILE A 39 -0.78 -3.01 -3.54
C ILE A 39 -1.09 -1.80 -4.41
N ALA A 40 -0.54 -0.65 -4.07
CA ALA A 40 -0.60 0.52 -4.94
C ALA A 40 0.70 1.30 -4.88
N PHE A 41 1.07 1.86 -6.03
CA PHE A 41 2.26 2.67 -6.21
C PHE A 41 1.87 4.14 -6.40
N ALA A 42 2.56 5.04 -5.72
CA ALA A 42 2.41 6.48 -5.88
C ALA A 42 3.69 7.18 -5.39
N ASP A 43 4.01 8.34 -5.96
CA ASP A 43 5.08 9.21 -5.43
C ASP A 43 4.45 10.11 -4.34
N VAL A 44 4.52 9.66 -3.08
CA VAL A 44 3.80 10.32 -1.97
C VAL A 44 4.66 11.37 -1.26
N ASP A 45 5.98 11.31 -1.40
CA ASP A 45 6.90 12.26 -0.76
C ASP A 45 7.61 13.21 -1.75
N ARG A 46 7.36 13.04 -3.06
CA ARG A 46 7.86 13.87 -4.16
C ARG A 46 9.38 13.87 -4.30
N LYS A 47 10.07 12.80 -3.86
CA LYS A 47 11.54 12.69 -3.93
C LYS A 47 12.07 11.84 -5.08
N ASN A 48 11.24 11.60 -6.09
CA ASN A 48 11.49 10.72 -7.24
C ASN A 48 11.50 9.24 -6.85
N GLY A 49 10.71 8.45 -7.58
CA GLY A 49 10.50 7.03 -7.31
C GLY A 49 9.07 6.80 -6.85
N PHE A 50 8.48 5.70 -7.31
CA PHE A 50 7.19 5.30 -6.77
C PHE A 50 7.39 4.58 -5.44
N ASP A 51 6.76 5.11 -4.41
CA ASP A 51 6.57 4.47 -3.12
C ASP A 51 5.52 3.37 -3.25
N VAL A 52 5.42 2.50 -2.24
CA VAL A 52 4.42 1.43 -2.24
C VAL A 52 3.66 1.34 -0.93
N LEU A 53 2.34 1.29 -1.01
CA LEU A 53 1.48 0.92 0.10
C LEU A 53 1.02 -0.53 -0.08
N ILE A 54 1.19 -1.33 0.97
CA ILE A 54 0.78 -2.73 1.01
C ILE A 54 -0.22 -2.91 2.15
N THR A 55 -1.42 -3.41 1.82
CA THR A 55 -2.39 -3.92 2.79
C THR A 55 -2.54 -5.43 2.65
N GLY A 56 -3.07 -6.11 3.66
CA GLY A 56 -3.28 -7.55 3.60
C GLY A 56 -3.11 -8.25 4.93
N TRP A 57 -3.16 -9.57 4.91
CA TRP A 57 -3.14 -10.43 6.08
C TRP A 57 -1.81 -11.19 6.21
N LEU A 58 -1.18 -11.10 7.38
CA LEU A 58 0.09 -11.77 7.71
C LEU A 58 -0.10 -13.24 8.16
N GLY A 59 -1.35 -13.73 8.24
CA GLY A 59 -1.67 -15.01 8.89
C GLY A 59 -2.22 -14.85 10.32
N SER A 60 -1.84 -13.78 11.02
CA SER A 60 -2.28 -13.49 12.40
C SER A 60 -2.89 -12.11 12.61
N LYS A 61 -2.60 -11.15 11.72
CA LYS A 61 -3.10 -9.78 11.77
C LYS A 61 -3.08 -9.13 10.39
N SER A 62 -3.98 -8.19 10.18
CA SER A 62 -3.96 -7.31 9.00
C SER A 62 -2.84 -6.28 9.12
N ILE A 63 -2.40 -5.73 7.99
CA ILE A 63 -1.44 -4.62 7.91
C ILE A 63 -1.90 -3.54 6.92
N ALA A 64 -1.33 -2.36 7.06
CA ALA A 64 -1.28 -1.30 6.07
C ALA A 64 0.09 -0.63 6.24
N LYS A 65 1.01 -0.83 5.30
CA LYS A 65 2.41 -0.38 5.41
C LYS A 65 2.85 0.37 4.17
N LEU A 66 3.28 1.61 4.37
CA LEU A 66 3.91 2.43 3.35
C LEU A 66 5.42 2.21 3.37
N TYR A 67 5.99 2.09 2.19
CA TYR A 67 7.42 2.01 1.99
C TYR A 67 7.86 3.09 1.01
N LEU A 68 8.73 3.98 1.48
CA LEU A 68 9.33 5.04 0.68
C LEU A 68 10.47 4.49 -0.16
N ASN A 69 10.54 4.92 -1.42
CA ASN A 69 11.56 4.56 -2.38
C ASN A 69 12.56 5.70 -2.51
N ASP A 70 13.86 5.40 -2.44
CA ASP A 70 14.93 6.39 -2.61
C ASP A 70 15.23 6.78 -4.07
N GLY A 71 14.41 6.30 -5.02
CA GLY A 71 14.59 6.50 -6.45
C GLY A 71 15.51 5.47 -7.12
N GLU A 72 16.28 4.71 -6.33
CA GLU A 72 17.14 3.62 -6.79
C GLU A 72 16.51 2.23 -6.56
N GLY A 73 15.27 2.21 -6.08
CA GLY A 73 14.53 0.99 -5.77
C GLY A 73 14.93 0.38 -4.43
N ASN A 74 15.53 1.15 -3.51
CA ASN A 74 15.69 0.73 -2.13
C ASN A 74 14.54 1.30 -1.30
N PHE A 75 13.83 0.39 -0.64
CA PHE A 75 12.60 0.71 0.07
C PHE A 75 12.82 0.74 1.58
N THR A 76 12.26 1.75 2.24
CA THR A 76 12.27 1.88 3.72
C THR A 76 10.84 2.01 4.24
N GLU A 77 10.46 1.25 5.27
CA GLU A 77 9.12 1.37 5.89
C GLU A 77 8.97 2.73 6.56
N GLU A 78 7.93 3.48 6.16
CA GLU A 78 7.53 4.72 6.83
C GLU A 78 6.74 4.37 8.09
N LYS A 79 7.34 4.67 9.25
CA LYS A 79 6.76 4.30 10.54
C LYS A 79 5.84 5.40 11.03
N GLY A 80 4.68 5.02 11.57
CA GLY A 80 3.75 5.97 12.17
C GLY A 80 2.69 6.51 11.22
N THR A 81 2.53 5.91 10.04
CA THR A 81 1.38 6.19 9.17
C THR A 81 0.05 5.93 9.91
N PRO A 82 -0.99 6.76 9.72
CA PRO A 82 -2.28 6.63 10.41
C PRO A 82 -3.20 5.55 9.81
N PHE A 83 -2.69 4.73 8.89
CA PHE A 83 -3.50 3.79 8.13
C PHE A 83 -4.07 2.70 9.02
N GLU A 84 -5.38 2.52 8.94
CA GLU A 84 -6.04 1.41 9.59
C GLU A 84 -5.62 0.11 8.90
N ARG A 85 -5.30 -0.90 9.70
CA ARG A 85 -4.84 -2.20 9.18
C ARG A 85 -6.03 -2.97 8.62
N VAL A 86 -5.94 -3.37 7.36
CA VAL A 86 -7.03 -4.06 6.65
C VAL A 86 -6.55 -5.24 5.84
N SER A 87 -7.44 -6.19 5.61
CA SER A 87 -7.33 -7.22 4.58
C SER A 87 -8.61 -7.23 3.73
N ASN A 88 -8.61 -7.96 2.62
CA ASN A 88 -9.73 -8.02 1.68
C ASN A 88 -10.15 -6.62 1.20
N GLY A 89 -9.20 -5.72 1.01
CA GLY A 89 -9.45 -4.32 0.68
C GLY A 89 -8.91 -3.92 -0.69
N SER A 90 -9.09 -2.65 -1.03
CA SER A 90 -8.42 -1.97 -2.14
C SER A 90 -7.69 -0.71 -1.65
N ILE A 91 -6.70 -0.28 -2.40
CA ILE A 91 -5.95 0.95 -2.18
C ILE A 91 -6.07 1.77 -3.47
N ALA A 92 -6.46 3.03 -3.34
CA ALA A 92 -6.46 3.97 -4.46
C ALA A 92 -5.75 5.26 -4.05
N PHE A 93 -4.76 5.66 -4.86
CA PHE A 93 -4.11 6.96 -4.74
C PHE A 93 -4.73 7.95 -5.73
N ALA A 94 -5.05 9.15 -5.27
CA ALA A 94 -5.51 10.27 -6.10
C ALA A 94 -5.31 11.59 -5.34
N ASP A 95 -4.94 12.66 -6.03
CA ASP A 95 -4.96 14.01 -5.45
C ASP A 95 -6.41 14.50 -5.42
N VAL A 96 -7.07 14.44 -4.25
CA VAL A 96 -8.51 14.75 -4.13
C VAL A 96 -8.79 16.15 -3.60
N ASP A 97 -7.79 16.80 -3.01
CA ASP A 97 -7.92 18.17 -2.49
C ASP A 97 -7.15 19.23 -3.30
N GLY A 98 -6.39 18.79 -4.31
CA GLY A 98 -5.57 19.62 -5.19
C GLY A 98 -4.29 20.11 -4.54
N LYS A 99 -3.83 19.47 -3.46
CA LYS A 99 -2.69 19.90 -2.65
C LYS A 99 -1.79 18.72 -2.37
N ASN A 100 -0.49 19.01 -2.24
CA ASN A 100 0.48 18.11 -1.63
C ASN A 100 0.67 16.72 -2.27
N GLY A 101 -0.06 16.38 -3.33
CA GLY A 101 0.15 15.20 -4.16
C GLY A 101 -0.91 14.13 -3.90
N PRO A 102 -0.61 12.85 -4.14
CA PRO A 102 -1.60 11.80 -4.02
C PRO A 102 -2.02 11.58 -2.58
N ASP A 103 -3.31 11.74 -2.31
CA ASP A 103 -4.02 11.25 -1.14
C ASP A 103 -4.33 9.76 -1.30
N VAL A 104 -4.77 9.08 -0.23
CA VAL A 104 -5.07 7.64 -0.29
C VAL A 104 -6.42 7.27 0.29
N LEU A 105 -7.20 6.52 -0.48
CA LEU A 105 -8.38 5.81 0.00
C LEU A 105 -8.02 4.36 0.28
N ILE A 106 -8.34 3.90 1.49
CA ILE A 106 -8.17 2.51 1.91
C ILE A 106 -9.53 1.93 2.30
N THR A 107 -9.90 0.83 1.66
CA THR A 107 -11.07 0.02 2.04
C THR A 107 -10.62 -1.33 2.61
N GLY A 108 -11.53 -2.07 3.23
CA GLY A 108 -11.29 -3.44 3.64
C GLY A 108 -11.80 -3.75 5.04
N ASN A 109 -11.39 -4.91 5.55
CA ASN A 109 -11.85 -5.48 6.80
C ASN A 109 -10.77 -5.39 7.88
N THR A 110 -11.10 -4.79 9.02
CA THR A 110 -10.19 -4.62 10.17
C THR A 110 -10.24 -5.78 11.17
N GLY A 111 -11.13 -6.75 10.95
CA GLY A 111 -11.53 -7.78 11.94
C GLY A 111 -12.69 -7.33 12.84
N SER A 112 -12.84 -6.03 13.07
CA SER A 112 -13.95 -5.45 13.86
C SER A 112 -15.07 -4.87 12.99
N GLY A 113 -14.80 -4.66 11.69
CA GLY A 113 -15.76 -4.09 10.76
C GLY A 113 -15.12 -3.78 9.41
N ARG A 114 -15.96 -3.39 8.45
CA ARG A 114 -15.51 -2.90 7.14
C ARG A 114 -15.32 -1.40 7.21
N ILE A 115 -14.33 -0.88 6.49
CA ILE A 115 -14.03 0.55 6.44
C ILE A 115 -13.85 1.03 5.00
N ALA A 116 -14.01 2.34 4.83
CA ALA A 116 -13.57 3.10 3.68
C ALA A 116 -13.05 4.44 4.23
N LYS A 117 -11.73 4.61 4.30
CA LYS A 117 -11.09 5.77 4.94
C LYS A 117 -10.20 6.50 3.96
N LEU A 118 -10.45 7.80 3.81
CA LEU A 118 -9.62 8.72 3.04
C LEU A 118 -8.58 9.37 3.96
N TYR A 119 -7.33 9.36 3.53
CA TYR A 119 -6.22 9.99 4.22
C TYR A 119 -5.58 11.03 3.31
N LEU A 120 -5.49 12.28 3.78
CA LEU A 120 -4.88 13.37 3.04
C LEU A 120 -3.37 13.42 3.27
N ASN A 121 -2.61 13.61 2.21
CA ASN A 121 -1.15 13.69 2.22
C ASN A 121 -0.68 15.11 2.60
N ASP A 122 0.37 15.21 3.40
CA ASP A 122 1.02 16.49 3.76
C ASP A 122 2.11 16.93 2.77
N GLY A 123 2.46 16.07 1.81
CA GLY A 123 3.42 16.34 0.74
C GLY A 123 4.86 15.97 1.10
N SER A 124 5.06 15.32 2.24
CA SER A 124 6.33 14.81 2.72
C SER A 124 6.28 13.33 3.13
N GLY A 125 5.21 12.62 2.72
CA GLY A 125 4.94 11.23 3.07
C GLY A 125 4.13 11.05 4.36
N GLY A 126 3.74 12.13 5.04
CA GLY A 126 2.84 12.09 6.18
C GLY A 126 1.38 12.16 5.75
N PHE A 127 0.49 11.55 6.54
CA PHE A 127 -0.93 11.44 6.24
C PHE A 127 -1.81 11.80 7.43
N SER A 128 -3.02 12.30 7.15
CA SER A 128 -4.04 12.58 8.17
C SER A 128 -5.42 12.06 7.74
N LEU A 129 -6.18 11.47 8.68
CA LEU A 129 -7.50 10.94 8.39
C LEU A 129 -8.50 12.07 8.08
N LYS A 130 -9.20 11.97 6.95
CA LYS A 130 -10.32 12.84 6.61
C LYS A 130 -11.64 12.17 6.97
N ALA A 131 -12.46 12.87 7.76
CA ALA A 131 -13.84 12.45 8.00
C ALA A 131 -14.63 12.46 6.68
N THR A 132 -15.20 11.30 6.34
CA THR A 132 -15.96 11.08 5.11
C THR A 132 -17.19 10.22 5.43
N PRO A 133 -18.30 10.35 4.67
CA PRO A 133 -19.51 9.57 4.88
C PRO A 133 -19.48 8.22 4.14
N PHE A 134 -18.28 7.72 3.78
CA PHE A 134 -18.18 6.52 2.95
C PHE A 134 -18.62 5.27 3.73
N PRO A 135 -19.49 4.43 3.15
CA PRO A 135 -19.82 3.15 3.75
C PRO A 135 -18.58 2.24 3.70
N GLY A 136 -18.33 1.52 4.79
CA GLY A 136 -17.24 0.56 4.83
C GLY A 136 -17.52 -0.66 3.94
N VAL A 137 -16.51 -1.09 3.18
CA VAL A 137 -16.60 -2.23 2.25
C VAL A 137 -15.34 -3.10 2.30
N ASP A 138 -15.47 -4.38 1.97
CA ASP A 138 -14.39 -5.32 1.66
C ASP A 138 -14.68 -6.01 0.31
N PHE A 139 -13.70 -6.71 -0.26
CA PHE A 139 -13.72 -7.28 -1.62
C PHE A 139 -14.00 -6.26 -2.73
N SER A 140 -13.62 -5.00 -2.51
CA SER A 140 -13.71 -3.90 -3.48
C SER A 140 -12.60 -3.97 -4.52
N SER A 141 -12.85 -3.44 -5.72
CA SER A 141 -11.87 -3.21 -6.78
C SER A 141 -11.60 -1.72 -6.98
#